data_AF-A0A372RMH6-F1
#
_entry.id   AF-A0A372RMH6-F1
#
_cell.length_a   1.000
_cell.length_b   1.000
_cell.length_c   1.000
_cell.angle_alpha   90.00
_cell.angle_beta   90.00
_cell.angle_gamma   90.00
#
_symmetry.space_group_name_H-M   'P 1'
#
loop_
_entity.id
_entity.type
_entity.pdbx_description
1 polymer ?
#
loop_
_entity_poly.entity_id
_entity_poly.type
_entity_poly.pdbx_seq_one_letter_code
_entity_poly.pdbx_strand_id
1 'polypeptide(L)'
;QVFIENLRQYRTLSITATRTALDILDYFRNNETISDSESWTLFEVINEYGLERPIRDWEYVATVIGNWEPNKQNALVLKKYINRNCLTLEGFKNAVPPMFGSLHLEVKKNKWQKRHFFIRDGTVYHCKDAKGNNETLLCSLASFDVYTFTKTVRKSPTKFIFALKSQDKVAMFENPDDYIRYLCADHLDKMKDWVLSLRAAKVIFIK
;
A
#
# COMPACT_ATOMS: atom_id res chain seq x y z
N GLN A 1 -5.45 17.07 -8.70
CA GLN A 1 -4.31 17.16 -9.65
C GLN A 1 -3.62 15.80 -9.69
N VAL A 2 -3.12 15.40 -10.86
CA VAL A 2 -2.28 14.20 -11.01
C VAL A 2 -0.90 14.66 -11.46
N PHE A 3 0.10 14.37 -10.63
CA PHE A 3 1.50 14.74 -10.86
C PHE A 3 2.22 13.65 -11.67
N ILE A 4 3.29 14.01 -12.35
CA ILE A 4 4.10 13.10 -13.16
C ILE A 4 5.51 13.07 -12.58
N GLU A 5 5.99 11.87 -12.27
CA GLU A 5 7.28 11.53 -11.64
C GLU A 5 7.58 12.28 -10.33
N ASN A 6 8.17 13.47 -10.41
CA ASN A 6 8.79 14.19 -9.29
C ASN A 6 8.03 15.47 -8.90
N LEU A 7 6.72 15.51 -9.15
CA LEU A 7 5.80 16.60 -8.79
C LEU A 7 6.03 17.93 -9.53
N ARG A 8 6.97 18.01 -10.48
CA ARG A 8 7.23 19.25 -11.25
C ARG A 8 6.23 19.49 -12.37
N GLN A 9 5.67 18.42 -12.90
CA GLN A 9 4.64 18.47 -13.93
C GLN A 9 3.36 17.84 -13.39
N TYR A 10 2.23 18.45 -13.68
CA TYR A 10 0.92 17.89 -13.36
C TYR A 10 -0.10 18.18 -14.45
N ARG A 11 -1.17 17.39 -14.47
CA ARG A 11 -2.40 17.70 -15.19
C ARG A 11 -3.56 17.80 -14.20
N THR A 12 -4.50 18.68 -14.51
CA THR A 12 -5.77 18.79 -13.79
C THR A 12 -6.82 18.02 -14.55
N LEU A 13 -7.53 17.15 -13.85
CA LEU A 13 -8.54 16.26 -14.42
C LEU A 13 -9.77 16.28 -13.53
N SER A 14 -10.94 16.28 -14.16
CA SER A 14 -12.19 15.97 -13.48
C SER A 14 -12.26 14.47 -13.20
N ILE A 15 -12.36 14.12 -11.93
CA ILE A 15 -12.48 12.73 -11.46
C ILE A 15 -13.95 12.50 -11.16
N THR A 16 -14.61 11.69 -11.98
CA THR A 16 -15.97 11.22 -11.73
C THR A 16 -15.95 10.09 -10.72
N ALA A 17 -17.10 9.79 -10.11
CA ALA A 17 -17.22 8.71 -9.11
C ALA A 17 -16.83 7.33 -9.65
N THR A 18 -16.98 7.11 -10.96
CA THR A 18 -16.72 5.83 -11.63
C THR A 18 -15.33 5.74 -12.27
N ARG A 19 -14.54 6.82 -12.25
CA ARG A 19 -13.24 6.83 -12.91
C ARG A 19 -12.22 6.00 -12.13
N THR A 20 -11.74 4.94 -12.76
CA THR A 20 -10.75 4.02 -12.21
C THR A 20 -9.33 4.54 -12.40
N ALA A 21 -8.36 3.90 -11.75
CA ALA A 21 -6.94 4.19 -11.99
C ALA A 21 -6.54 3.90 -13.44
N LEU A 22 -7.12 2.86 -14.06
CA LEU A 22 -6.89 2.54 -15.47
C LEU A 22 -7.41 3.66 -16.39
N ASP A 23 -8.61 4.20 -16.14
CA ASP A 23 -9.14 5.32 -16.92
C ASP A 23 -8.29 6.60 -16.81
N ILE A 24 -7.59 6.78 -15.68
CA ILE A 24 -6.60 7.86 -15.55
C ILE A 24 -5.39 7.53 -16.41
N LEU A 25 -4.82 6.33 -16.33
CA LEU A 25 -3.68 5.93 -17.15
C LEU A 25 -3.98 6.08 -18.65
N ASP A 26 -5.13 5.60 -19.12
CA ASP A 26 -5.55 5.67 -20.52
C ASP A 26 -5.72 7.11 -21.01
N TYR A 27 -6.21 8.01 -20.14
CA TYR A 27 -6.23 9.42 -20.46
C TYR A 27 -4.82 9.99 -20.71
N PHE A 28 -3.82 9.63 -19.91
CA PHE A 28 -2.47 10.12 -20.11
C PHE A 28 -1.78 9.49 -21.33
N ARG A 29 -2.10 8.22 -21.64
CA ARG A 29 -1.64 7.52 -22.86
C ARG A 29 -2.20 8.16 -24.12
N ASN A 30 -3.52 8.39 -24.16
CA ASN A 30 -4.19 9.00 -25.32
C ASN A 30 -3.76 10.44 -25.58
N ASN A 31 -3.24 11.13 -24.56
CA ASN A 31 -2.64 12.46 -24.69
C ASN A 31 -1.11 12.41 -24.85
N GLU A 32 -0.55 11.25 -25.21
CA GLU A 32 0.88 11.02 -25.48
C GLU A 32 1.81 11.49 -24.34
N THR A 33 1.29 11.59 -23.12
CA THR A 33 2.04 12.07 -21.96
C THR A 33 2.85 10.96 -21.30
N ILE A 34 2.37 9.71 -21.42
CA ILE A 34 3.06 8.49 -20.97
C ILE A 34 2.97 7.43 -22.07
N SER A 35 3.92 6.50 -22.09
CA SER A 35 3.93 5.38 -23.05
C SER A 35 3.29 4.11 -22.45
N ASP A 36 2.87 3.21 -23.33
CA ASP A 36 2.28 1.92 -22.92
C ASP A 36 3.31 0.92 -22.40
N SER A 37 4.56 1.02 -22.86
CA SER A 37 5.60 0.02 -22.60
C SER A 37 6.33 0.18 -21.26
N GLU A 38 6.12 1.29 -20.55
CA GLU A 38 6.98 1.67 -19.41
C GLU A 38 6.41 1.37 -18.03
N SER A 39 5.38 0.52 -17.94
CA SER A 39 4.78 0.11 -16.64
C SER A 39 4.36 1.31 -15.77
N TRP A 40 3.87 2.37 -16.41
CA TRP A 40 3.31 3.53 -15.74
C TRP A 40 2.14 3.12 -14.84
N THR A 41 2.14 3.69 -13.65
CA THR A 41 1.23 3.33 -12.57
C THR A 41 0.83 4.58 -11.82
N LEU A 42 -0.45 4.67 -11.43
CA LEU A 42 -0.94 5.72 -10.56
C LEU A 42 -0.65 5.33 -9.11
N PHE A 43 -0.05 6.24 -8.36
CA PHE A 43 0.20 6.10 -6.93
C PHE A 43 -0.62 7.11 -6.15
N GLU A 44 -1.07 6.72 -4.96
CA GLU A 44 -1.34 7.69 -3.92
C GLU A 44 -0.10 7.89 -3.05
N VAL A 45 0.14 9.14 -2.68
CA VAL A 45 1.24 9.56 -1.81
C VAL A 45 0.65 10.26 -0.60
N ILE A 46 0.91 9.69 0.58
CA ILE A 46 0.51 10.21 1.88
C ILE A 46 1.69 10.97 2.47
N ASN A 47 1.75 12.26 2.15
CA ASN A 47 2.92 13.10 2.41
C ASN A 47 3.26 13.24 3.90
N GLU A 48 2.26 13.32 4.77
CA GLU A 48 2.47 13.43 6.22
C GLU A 48 3.31 12.29 6.80
N TYR A 49 3.16 11.08 6.26
CA TYR A 49 3.89 9.89 6.74
C TYR A 49 5.05 9.49 5.83
N GLY A 50 5.26 10.18 4.71
CA GLY A 50 6.21 9.78 3.68
C GLY A 50 5.91 8.40 3.11
N LEU A 51 4.62 8.07 2.99
CA LEU A 51 4.14 6.76 2.52
C LEU A 51 3.54 6.87 1.12
N GLU A 52 3.59 5.78 0.38
CA GLU A 52 2.95 5.67 -0.92
C GLU A 52 2.52 4.23 -1.19
N ARG A 53 1.49 4.08 -2.03
CA ARG A 53 1.15 2.78 -2.62
C ARG A 53 0.71 2.97 -4.06
N PRO A 54 0.97 1.98 -4.94
CA PRO A 54 0.30 1.94 -6.22
C PRO A 54 -1.20 1.72 -6.02
N ILE A 55 -1.99 2.34 -6.88
CA ILE A 55 -3.42 2.16 -6.98
C ILE A 55 -3.66 1.09 -8.04
N ARG A 56 -4.48 0.08 -7.72
CA ARG A 56 -4.80 -1.01 -8.64
C ARG A 56 -5.73 -0.51 -9.75
N ASP A 57 -5.64 -1.12 -10.92
CA ASP A 57 -6.30 -0.64 -12.14
C ASP A 57 -7.81 -0.46 -11.97
N TRP A 58 -8.45 -1.29 -11.16
CA TRP A 58 -9.89 -1.29 -10.89
C TRP A 58 -10.32 -0.40 -9.71
N GLU A 59 -9.40 0.20 -8.95
CA GLU A 59 -9.77 1.07 -7.84
C GLU A 59 -10.34 2.40 -8.37
N TYR A 60 -11.49 2.82 -7.84
CA TYR A 60 -12.07 4.12 -8.12
C TYR A 60 -11.26 5.22 -7.44
N VAL A 61 -10.77 6.17 -8.23
CA VAL A 61 -9.89 7.23 -7.74
C VAL A 61 -10.64 8.19 -6.80
N ALA A 62 -11.94 8.39 -7.03
CA ALA A 62 -12.79 9.17 -6.13
C ALA A 62 -12.86 8.55 -4.72
N THR A 63 -12.95 7.22 -4.62
CA THR A 63 -12.93 6.51 -3.33
C THR A 63 -11.59 6.64 -2.63
N VAL A 64 -10.49 6.50 -3.38
CA VAL A 64 -9.13 6.68 -2.83
C VAL A 64 -8.94 8.08 -2.25
N ILE A 65 -9.32 9.13 -3.00
CA ILE A 65 -9.24 10.51 -2.53
C ILE A 65 -10.20 10.75 -1.36
N GLY A 66 -11.42 10.18 -1.41
CA GLY A 66 -12.42 10.28 -0.35
C GLY A 66 -11.92 9.76 1.00
N ASN A 67 -10.99 8.80 0.99
CA ASN A 67 -10.36 8.24 2.18
C ASN A 67 -9.29 9.15 2.80
N TRP A 68 -8.77 10.15 2.08
CA TRP A 68 -7.74 11.05 2.60
C TRP A 68 -8.24 11.93 3.74
N GLU A 69 -7.38 12.13 4.75
CA GLU A 69 -7.67 13.06 5.84
C GLU A 69 -7.75 14.50 5.33
N PRO A 70 -8.70 15.31 5.83
CA PRO A 70 -8.87 16.68 5.38
C PRO A 70 -7.63 17.53 5.69
N ASN A 71 -7.38 18.55 4.85
CA ASN A 71 -6.25 19.47 4.99
C ASN A 71 -4.85 18.81 4.93
N LYS A 72 -4.76 17.55 4.51
CA LYS A 72 -3.47 16.89 4.21
C LYS A 72 -3.10 17.11 2.75
N GLN A 73 -1.81 17.31 2.50
CA GLN A 73 -1.28 17.52 1.16
C GLN A 73 -1.05 16.17 0.45
N ASN A 74 -2.00 15.24 0.49
CA ASN A 74 -1.85 13.97 -0.24
C ASN A 74 -1.90 14.22 -1.75
N ALA A 75 -1.25 13.35 -2.52
CA ALA A 75 -1.10 13.54 -3.96
C ALA A 75 -1.35 12.25 -4.74
N LEU A 76 -1.86 12.41 -5.97
CA LEU A 76 -1.84 11.38 -6.99
C LEU A 76 -0.62 11.57 -7.87
N VAL A 77 0.19 10.54 -8.05
CA VAL A 77 1.46 10.62 -8.79
C VAL A 77 1.55 9.47 -9.79
N LEU A 78 1.78 9.80 -11.06
CA LEU A 78 2.15 8.84 -12.09
C LEU A 78 3.66 8.59 -12.06
N LYS A 79 4.04 7.33 -11.98
CA LYS A 79 5.44 6.90 -12.07
C LYS A 79 5.56 5.45 -12.52
N LYS A 80 6.76 5.07 -12.95
CA LYS A 80 7.07 3.70 -13.38
C LYS A 80 7.12 2.76 -12.18
N TYR A 81 6.53 1.57 -12.32
CA TYR A 81 6.53 0.56 -11.28
C TYR A 81 6.86 -0.82 -11.83
N ILE A 82 7.97 -1.39 -11.36
CA ILE A 82 8.48 -2.67 -11.88
C ILE A 82 7.53 -3.85 -11.68
N ASN A 83 6.66 -3.82 -10.66
CA ASN A 83 5.68 -4.89 -10.44
C ASN A 83 4.26 -4.48 -10.85
N ARG A 84 4.09 -3.60 -11.86
CA ARG A 84 2.77 -3.16 -12.34
C ARG A 84 1.82 -4.31 -12.67
N ASN A 85 2.33 -5.46 -13.11
CA ASN A 85 1.50 -6.63 -13.40
C ASN A 85 0.64 -7.07 -12.21
N CYS A 86 1.10 -6.91 -10.94
CA CYS A 86 0.28 -7.28 -9.78
C CYS A 86 -0.89 -6.33 -9.48
N LEU A 87 -1.05 -5.29 -10.29
CA LEU A 87 -2.08 -4.26 -10.17
C LEU A 87 -3.14 -4.37 -11.27
N THR A 88 -2.99 -5.32 -12.19
CA THR A 88 -3.93 -5.60 -13.28
C THR A 88 -4.84 -6.76 -12.91
N LEU A 89 -6.04 -6.82 -13.50
CA LEU A 89 -6.98 -7.92 -13.26
C LEU A 89 -6.39 -9.29 -13.62
N GLU A 90 -5.50 -9.33 -14.61
CA GLU A 90 -4.81 -10.56 -15.03
C GLU A 90 -3.80 -11.02 -13.97
N GLY A 91 -2.95 -10.11 -13.48
CA GLY A 91 -1.96 -10.47 -12.46
C GLY A 91 -2.58 -10.85 -11.13
N PHE A 92 -3.77 -10.33 -10.81
CA PHE A 92 -4.52 -10.66 -9.60
C PHE A 92 -5.11 -12.08 -9.60
N LYS A 93 -5.34 -12.69 -10.77
CA LYS A 93 -5.88 -14.07 -10.87
C LYS A 93 -4.91 -15.15 -10.40
N ASN A 94 -3.66 -14.81 -10.14
CA ASN A 94 -2.67 -15.74 -9.62
C ASN A 94 -2.91 -15.98 -8.12
N ALA A 95 -3.03 -17.25 -7.72
CA ALA A 95 -3.21 -17.63 -6.32
C ALA A 95 -2.08 -17.03 -5.46
N VAL A 96 -2.45 -16.39 -4.36
CA VAL A 96 -1.50 -15.84 -3.40
C VAL A 96 -0.89 -17.00 -2.63
N PRO A 97 0.43 -17.27 -2.74
CA PRO A 97 1.03 -18.26 -1.88
C PRO A 97 0.89 -17.81 -0.43
N PRO A 98 0.61 -18.73 0.52
CA PRO A 98 0.60 -18.40 1.94
C PRO A 98 1.89 -17.68 2.33
N MET A 99 1.77 -16.48 2.90
CA MET A 99 2.92 -15.70 3.35
C MET A 99 3.04 -15.81 4.86
N PHE A 100 4.20 -16.27 5.33
CA PHE A 100 4.56 -16.31 6.75
C PHE A 100 6.05 -16.02 6.93
N GLY A 101 6.43 -15.59 8.13
CA GLY A 101 7.83 -15.29 8.42
C GLY A 101 8.03 -14.21 9.47
N SER A 102 9.27 -14.11 9.97
CA SER A 102 9.58 -13.17 11.04
C SER A 102 9.81 -11.75 10.51
N LEU A 103 9.18 -10.74 11.11
CA LEU A 103 9.45 -9.32 10.86
C LEU A 103 9.62 -8.61 12.21
N HIS A 104 10.10 -7.36 12.16
CA HIS A 104 10.08 -6.46 13.30
C HIS A 104 8.82 -5.59 13.26
N LEU A 105 8.03 -5.61 14.33
CA LEU A 105 6.87 -4.74 14.55
C LEU A 105 7.28 -3.54 15.39
N GLU A 106 6.93 -2.33 14.96
CA GLU A 106 6.99 -1.15 15.84
C GLU A 106 5.81 -1.19 16.81
N VAL A 107 6.05 -1.62 18.05
CA VAL A 107 5.00 -1.72 19.09
C VAL A 107 4.74 -0.39 19.81
N LYS A 108 5.72 0.51 19.75
CA LYS A 108 5.68 1.89 20.22
C LYS A 108 6.73 2.65 19.41
N LYS A 109 6.58 3.97 19.25
CA LYS A 109 7.56 4.82 18.56
C LYS A 109 9.01 4.46 18.93
N ASN A 110 9.80 4.06 17.93
CA ASN A 110 11.19 3.61 18.00
C ASN A 110 11.46 2.33 18.82
N LYS A 111 10.43 1.61 19.28
CA LYS A 111 10.53 0.32 19.98
C LYS A 111 10.04 -0.79 19.07
N TRP A 112 10.97 -1.64 18.67
CA TRP A 112 10.73 -2.72 17.72
C TRP A 112 10.81 -4.09 18.39
N GLN A 113 9.92 -5.00 18.04
CA GLN A 113 9.94 -6.38 18.51
C GLN A 113 9.88 -7.35 17.34
N LYS A 114 10.75 -8.36 17.36
CA LYS A 114 10.67 -9.46 16.39
C LYS A 114 9.44 -10.31 16.70
N ARG A 115 8.64 -10.59 15.68
CA ARG A 115 7.40 -11.36 15.72
C ARG A 115 7.34 -12.25 14.49
N HIS A 116 6.62 -13.36 14.59
CA HIS A 116 6.33 -14.22 13.44
C HIS A 116 4.95 -13.83 12.89
N PHE A 117 4.87 -13.49 11.61
CA PHE A 117 3.66 -13.04 10.94
C PHE A 117 3.15 -14.10 9.98
N PHE A 118 1.85 -14.08 9.72
CA PHE A 118 1.22 -14.86 8.66
C PHE A 118 -0.06 -14.19 8.17
N ILE A 119 -0.47 -14.51 6.95
CA ILE A 119 -1.72 -14.04 6.35
C ILE A 119 -2.71 -15.20 6.30
N ARG A 120 -3.91 -15.00 6.83
CA ARG A 120 -5.03 -15.97 6.78
C ARG A 120 -6.31 -15.23 6.43
N ASP A 121 -6.95 -15.64 5.33
CA ASP A 121 -8.23 -15.09 4.85
C ASP A 121 -8.24 -13.56 4.75
N GLY A 122 -7.23 -12.99 4.09
CA GLY A 122 -7.09 -11.54 3.93
C GLY A 122 -6.83 -10.78 5.24
N THR A 123 -6.46 -11.47 6.32
CA THR A 123 -6.16 -10.86 7.62
C THR A 123 -4.73 -11.17 8.03
N VAL A 124 -4.04 -10.16 8.57
CA VAL A 124 -2.65 -10.28 9.03
C VAL A 124 -2.65 -10.57 10.52
N TYR A 125 -1.94 -11.62 10.90
CA TYR A 125 -1.76 -12.05 12.28
C TYR A 125 -0.28 -12.07 12.64
N HIS A 126 0.01 -12.05 13.94
CA HIS A 126 1.34 -12.33 14.45
C HIS A 126 1.35 -13.08 15.77
N CYS A 127 2.45 -13.75 16.07
CA CYS A 127 2.71 -14.44 17.34
C CYS A 127 4.16 -14.17 17.80
N LYS A 128 4.47 -14.56 19.04
CA LYS A 128 5.79 -14.31 19.64
C LYS A 128 6.91 -15.05 18.92
N ASP A 129 6.63 -16.24 18.42
CA ASP A 129 7.60 -17.12 17.74
C ASP A 129 6.93 -17.99 16.66
N ALA A 130 7.73 -18.74 15.91
CA ALA A 130 7.26 -19.56 14.79
C ALA A 130 6.41 -20.77 15.20
N LYS A 131 6.25 -21.06 16.51
CA LYS A 131 5.39 -22.17 16.96
C LYS A 131 3.91 -21.86 16.77
N GLY A 132 3.55 -20.60 16.51
CA GLY A 132 2.17 -20.21 16.20
C GLY A 132 1.26 -20.02 17.43
N ASN A 133 1.78 -20.20 18.65
CA ASN A 133 0.97 -20.06 19.87
C ASN A 133 0.62 -18.60 20.15
N ASN A 134 -0.61 -18.37 20.63
CA ASN A 134 -1.14 -17.05 21.00
C ASN A 134 -1.09 -16.04 19.84
N GLU A 135 -1.74 -16.39 18.73
CA GLU A 135 -1.91 -15.46 17.61
C GLU A 135 -2.64 -14.18 18.06
N THR A 136 -2.20 -13.05 17.54
CA THR A 136 -2.80 -11.73 17.75
C THR A 136 -3.15 -11.17 16.37
N LEU A 137 -4.37 -10.68 16.22
CA LEU A 137 -4.80 -9.98 15.02
C LEU A 137 -4.07 -8.63 14.92
N LEU A 138 -3.44 -8.36 13.78
CA LEU A 138 -2.80 -7.07 13.51
C LEU A 138 -3.76 -6.12 12.79
N CYS A 139 -4.31 -6.57 11.65
CA CYS A 139 -5.26 -5.81 10.84
C CYS A 139 -5.91 -6.68 9.75
N SER A 140 -7.10 -6.29 9.29
CA SER A 140 -7.73 -6.87 8.10
C SER A 140 -7.33 -6.10 6.85
N LEU A 141 -6.93 -6.81 5.79
CA LEU A 141 -6.65 -6.22 4.47
C LEU A 141 -7.93 -5.76 3.76
N ALA A 142 -9.13 -5.99 4.31
CA ALA A 142 -10.34 -5.35 3.79
C ALA A 142 -10.25 -3.82 3.96
N SER A 143 -9.90 -3.36 5.16
CA SER A 143 -9.76 -1.93 5.49
C SER A 143 -8.32 -1.42 5.44
N PHE A 144 -7.29 -2.28 5.43
CA PHE A 144 -5.90 -1.86 5.32
C PHE A 144 -5.31 -2.07 3.92
N ASP A 145 -4.25 -1.34 3.61
CA ASP A 145 -3.41 -1.61 2.45
C ASP A 145 -1.92 -1.44 2.81
N VAL A 146 -1.05 -1.98 1.96
CA VAL A 146 0.40 -1.95 2.16
C VAL A 146 1.05 -0.79 1.43
N TYR A 147 1.87 -0.04 2.16
CA TYR A 147 2.56 1.16 1.72
C TYR A 147 4.07 0.99 1.86
N THR A 148 4.79 1.58 0.92
CA THR A 148 6.25 1.75 0.97
C THR A 148 6.59 3.20 1.27
N PHE A 149 7.81 3.46 1.73
CA PHE A 149 8.26 4.82 2.03
C PHE A 149 8.76 5.54 0.77
N THR A 150 8.32 6.77 0.55
CA THR A 150 8.93 7.68 -0.44
C THR A 150 10.32 8.15 0.02
N LYS A 151 10.46 8.34 1.33
CA LYS A 151 11.72 8.67 2.00
C LYS A 151 11.74 8.06 3.39
N THR A 152 12.76 7.26 3.68
CA THR A 152 12.91 6.67 5.02
C THR A 152 13.31 7.74 6.02
N VAL A 153 12.42 8.02 6.98
CA VAL A 153 12.65 8.98 8.08
C VAL A 153 12.51 8.35 9.46
N ARG A 154 12.18 7.05 9.53
CA ARG A 154 11.98 6.32 10.78
C ARG A 154 13.24 5.59 11.22
N LYS A 155 13.49 5.56 12.54
CA LYS A 155 14.53 4.74 13.14
C LYS A 155 14.01 3.30 13.27
N SER A 156 14.53 2.41 12.44
CA SER A 156 14.16 1.00 12.37
C SER A 156 15.40 0.08 12.43
N PRO A 157 15.24 -1.22 12.75
CA PRO A 157 16.34 -2.18 12.81
C PRO A 157 17.14 -2.27 11.50
N THR A 158 16.46 -2.19 10.36
CA THR A 158 17.07 -2.09 9.03
C THR A 158 16.38 -1.01 8.20
N LYS A 159 16.89 -0.71 7.01
CA LYS A 159 16.25 0.21 6.05
C LYS A 159 15.05 -0.40 5.31
N PHE A 160 14.79 -1.70 5.45
CA PHE A 160 13.75 -2.42 4.70
C PHE A 160 12.42 -2.35 5.45
N ILE A 161 11.85 -1.14 5.50
CA ILE A 161 10.65 -0.80 6.24
C ILE A 161 9.46 -0.56 5.30
N PHE A 162 8.28 -1.02 5.71
CA PHE A 162 7.00 -0.78 5.05
C PHE A 162 5.91 -0.58 6.10
N ALA A 163 4.70 -0.23 5.66
CA ALA A 163 3.59 0.04 6.56
C ALA A 163 2.30 -0.63 6.08
N LEU A 164 1.47 -1.06 7.03
CA LEU A 164 0.05 -1.32 6.81
C LEU A 164 -0.72 -0.14 7.35
N LYS A 165 -1.39 0.61 6.48
CA LYS A 165 -2.17 1.79 6.86
C LYS A 165 -3.63 1.56 6.51
N SER A 166 -4.52 2.00 7.41
CA SER A 166 -5.96 1.95 7.17
C SER A 166 -6.38 2.85 5.99
N GLN A 167 -7.37 2.38 5.24
CA GLN A 167 -8.13 3.13 4.25
C GLN A 167 -9.35 3.82 4.86
N ASP A 168 -9.70 3.53 6.11
CA ASP A 168 -10.72 4.27 6.85
C ASP A 168 -10.15 5.57 7.44
N LYS A 169 -11.01 6.40 8.03
CA LYS A 169 -10.59 7.62 8.74
C LYS A 169 -9.90 7.28 10.06
N VAL A 170 -8.88 8.07 10.41
CA VAL A 170 -8.18 7.91 11.71
C VAL A 170 -9.13 8.03 12.90
N ALA A 171 -10.19 8.82 12.78
CA ALA A 171 -11.22 9.00 13.81
C ALA A 171 -12.02 7.72 14.14
N MET A 172 -11.96 6.69 13.29
CA MET A 172 -12.61 5.39 13.52
C MET A 172 -11.80 4.48 14.46
N PHE A 173 -10.60 4.89 14.87
CA PHE A 173 -9.71 4.11 15.72
C PHE A 173 -9.77 4.58 17.16
N GLU A 174 -10.01 3.65 18.10
CA GLU A 174 -9.93 3.92 19.54
C GLU A 174 -8.53 4.40 19.95
N ASN A 175 -7.50 3.78 19.37
CA ASN A 175 -6.12 4.19 19.50
C ASN A 175 -5.60 4.70 18.15
N PRO A 176 -5.29 6.00 17.99
CA PRO A 176 -4.75 6.55 16.75
C PRO A 176 -3.43 5.91 16.29
N ASP A 177 -2.63 5.34 17.20
CA ASP A 177 -1.40 4.61 16.85
C ASP A 177 -1.69 3.30 16.10
N ASP A 178 -2.94 2.83 16.10
CA ASP A 178 -3.38 1.63 15.39
C ASP A 178 -3.73 1.89 13.92
N TYR A 179 -3.84 3.18 13.55
CA TYR A 179 -4.11 3.62 12.19
C TYR A 179 -3.03 3.16 11.19
N ILE A 180 -1.78 3.06 11.65
CA ILE A 180 -0.63 2.64 10.84
C ILE A 180 0.25 1.67 11.63
N ARG A 181 0.46 0.47 11.09
CA ARG A 181 1.38 -0.53 11.61
C ARG A 181 2.67 -0.53 10.81
N TYR A 182 3.80 -0.22 11.45
CA TYR A 182 5.11 -0.23 10.79
C TYR A 182 5.81 -1.57 10.98
N LEU A 183 6.32 -2.09 9.86
CA LEU A 183 6.96 -3.39 9.77
C LEU A 183 8.34 -3.25 9.13
N CYS A 184 9.32 -4.02 9.62
CA CYS A 184 10.69 -3.98 9.13
C CYS A 184 11.23 -5.40 8.90
N ALA A 185 11.72 -5.65 7.70
CA ALA A 185 12.34 -6.90 7.29
C ALA A 185 13.86 -6.88 7.51
N ASP A 186 14.49 -8.05 7.53
CA ASP A 186 15.95 -8.17 7.72
C ASP A 186 16.72 -7.81 6.44
N HIS A 187 16.13 -8.03 5.26
CA HIS A 187 16.75 -7.80 3.94
C HIS A 187 15.70 -7.41 2.89
N LEU A 188 16.19 -6.89 1.76
CA LEU A 188 15.36 -6.31 0.69
C LEU A 188 14.37 -7.30 0.10
N ASP A 189 14.81 -8.51 -0.24
CA ASP A 189 13.95 -9.46 -0.96
C ASP A 189 12.80 -9.94 -0.08
N LYS A 190 13.06 -10.17 1.21
CA LYS A 190 12.01 -10.43 2.20
C LYS A 190 10.99 -9.28 2.30
N MET A 191 11.43 -8.03 2.27
CA MET A 191 10.49 -6.89 2.22
C MET A 191 9.66 -6.91 0.94
N LYS A 192 10.28 -7.18 -0.23
CA LYS A 192 9.57 -7.27 -1.50
C LYS A 192 8.52 -8.38 -1.48
N ASP A 193 8.88 -9.57 -1.00
CA ASP A 193 7.99 -10.71 -0.90
C ASP A 193 6.80 -10.38 0.00
N TRP A 194 7.03 -9.80 1.17
CA TRP A 194 5.94 -9.35 2.05
C TRP A 194 5.03 -8.32 1.39
N VAL A 195 5.60 -7.29 0.76
CA VAL A 195 4.82 -6.24 0.10
C VAL A 195 3.98 -6.81 -1.05
N LEU A 196 4.54 -7.69 -1.87
CA LEU A 196 3.82 -8.32 -2.98
C LEU A 196 2.73 -9.27 -2.50
N SER A 197 3.04 -10.11 -1.51
CA SER A 197 2.07 -11.03 -0.91
C SER A 197 0.92 -10.29 -0.23
N LEU A 198 1.18 -9.19 0.48
CA LEU A 198 0.14 -8.36 1.10
C LEU A 198 -0.76 -7.69 0.04
N ARG A 199 -0.18 -7.25 -1.10
CA ARG A 199 -0.98 -6.68 -2.20
C ARG A 199 -1.90 -7.71 -2.82
N ALA A 200 -1.38 -8.92 -3.04
CA ALA A 200 -2.12 -10.00 -3.65
C ALA A 200 -3.18 -10.57 -2.69
N ALA A 201 -2.87 -10.67 -1.39
CA ALA A 201 -3.79 -11.14 -0.36
C ALA A 201 -4.94 -10.17 -0.04
N LYS A 202 -4.90 -8.93 -0.54
CA LYS A 202 -6.04 -8.01 -0.45
C LYS A 202 -7.16 -8.55 -1.34
N VAL A 203 -8.03 -9.35 -0.71
CA VAL A 203 -9.21 -9.93 -1.35
C VAL A 203 -10.06 -8.83 -1.92
N ILE A 204 -10.32 -8.91 -3.22
CA ILE A 204 -11.36 -8.11 -3.84
C ILE A 204 -12.66 -8.89 -3.62
N PHE A 205 -13.61 -8.31 -2.88
CA PHE A 205 -15.00 -8.68 -3.09
C PHE A 205 -15.45 -8.04 -4.41
N ILE A 206 -15.05 -8.62 -5.55
CA ILE A 206 -15.76 -8.35 -6.80
C ILE A 206 -17.05 -9.16 -6.67
N LYS A 207 -18.10 -8.54 -6.13
CA LYS A 207 -19.46 -8.99 -6.39
C LYS A 207 -19.95 -8.29 -7.65
#